data_AF-A0A1H2RT86-F1
#
_entry.id   AF-A0A1H2RT86-F1
#
_cell.length_a   1.000
_cell.length_b   1.000
_cell.length_c   1.000
_cell.angle_alpha   90.00
_cell.angle_beta   90.00
_cell.angle_gamma   90.00
#
_symmetry.space_group_name_H-M   'P 1'
#
loop_
_entity.id
_entity.type
_entity.pdbx_description
1 polymer ?
#
loop_
_entity_poly.entity_id
_entity_poly.type
_entity_poly.pdbx_seq_one_letter_code
_entity_poly.pdbx_strand_id
1 'polypeptide(L)'
;MVVILRQMATGSAEIVVTAGSSSDEQVVIADYLGMTVGDVIRNLERKGYALTFVTEHYLVLQKQARRERKARYAKPTLFPMS
;
A
#
# COMPACT_ATOMS: atom_id res chain seq x y z
N MET A 1 6.33 1.75 1.13
CA MET A 1 5.56 2.75 0.36
C MET A 1 4.20 2.89 1.01
N VAL A 2 3.61 4.08 0.98
CA VAL A 2 2.34 4.37 1.66
C VAL A 2 1.35 5.03 0.70
N VAL A 3 0.08 4.67 0.83
CA VAL A 3 -1.06 5.29 0.16
C VAL A 3 -2.02 5.76 1.23
N ILE A 4 -2.40 7.03 1.19
CA ILE A 4 -3.35 7.65 2.10
C ILE A 4 -4.52 8.13 1.25
N LEU A 5 -5.73 7.69 1.56
CA LEU A 5 -6.93 8.03 0.80
C LEU A 5 -7.94 8.65 1.74
N ARG A 6 -8.58 9.72 1.30
CA ARG A 6 -9.72 10.33 1.98
C ARG A 6 -11.01 9.68 1.50
N GLN A 7 -11.84 9.23 2.43
CA GLN A 7 -13.12 8.59 2.13
C GLN A 7 -14.29 9.46 2.58
N MET A 8 -15.43 9.32 1.91
CA MET A 8 -16.68 10.00 2.25
C MET A 8 -17.87 9.08 2.00
N ALA A 9 -18.83 9.08 2.92
CA ALA A 9 -20.12 8.45 2.68
C ALA A 9 -20.96 9.32 1.74
N THR A 10 -21.53 8.74 0.69
CA THR A 10 -22.32 9.47 -0.33
C THR A 10 -23.81 9.57 0.00
N GLY A 11 -24.25 9.01 1.13
CA GLY A 11 -25.67 8.93 1.51
C GLY A 11 -26.45 7.79 0.83
N SER A 12 -25.87 7.13 -0.17
CA SER A 12 -26.46 5.99 -0.91
C SER A 12 -25.90 4.62 -0.47
N ALA A 13 -25.55 4.48 0.81
CA ALA A 13 -24.88 3.31 1.41
C ALA A 13 -23.45 3.02 0.89
N GLU A 14 -22.91 3.86 0.01
CA GLU A 14 -21.56 3.73 -0.53
C GLU A 14 -20.58 4.67 0.17
N ILE A 15 -19.35 4.18 0.35
CA ILE A 15 -18.21 4.96 0.82
C ILE A 15 -17.22 5.04 -0.33
N VAL A 16 -16.94 6.25 -0.79
CA VAL A 16 -16.10 6.50 -1.95
C VAL A 16 -14.83 7.24 -1.59
N VAL A 17 -13.78 7.06 -2.39
CA VAL A 17 -12.55 7.84 -2.28
C VAL A 17 -12.75 9.21 -2.92
N THR A 18 -12.39 10.27 -2.21
CA THR A 18 -12.58 11.67 -2.66
C THR A 18 -11.28 12.43 -2.87
N ALA A 19 -10.20 11.99 -2.25
CA ALA A 19 -8.86 12.54 -2.41
C ALA A 19 -7.83 11.51 -1.94
N GLY A 20 -6.55 11.80 -2.12
CA GLY A 20 -5.49 10.97 -1.58
C GLY A 20 -4.09 11.48 -1.88
N SER A 21 -3.12 10.75 -1.37
CA SER A 21 -1.70 10.95 -1.61
C SER A 21 -1.00 9.58 -1.62
N SER A 22 0.05 9.45 -2.42
CA SER A 22 0.88 8.25 -2.44
C SER A 22 2.36 8.62 -2.42
N SER A 23 3.14 7.78 -1.72
CA SER A 23 4.59 7.78 -1.83
C SER A 23 5.10 6.80 -2.91
N ASP A 24 4.21 6.20 -3.71
CA ASP A 24 4.53 5.29 -4.80
C ASP A 24 4.15 5.90 -6.14
N GLU A 25 5.16 6.15 -6.97
CA GLU A 25 5.00 6.72 -8.32
C GLU A 25 4.13 5.83 -9.23
N GLN A 26 3.99 4.53 -8.93
CA GLN A 26 3.12 3.60 -9.67
C GLN A 26 1.65 3.66 -9.22
N VAL A 27 1.33 4.47 -8.22
CA VAL A 27 -0.02 4.65 -7.69
C VAL A 27 -0.51 6.04 -8.07
N VAL A 28 -1.31 6.10 -9.14
CA VAL A 28 -1.97 7.34 -9.57
C VAL A 28 -3.26 7.50 -8.78
N ILE A 29 -3.32 8.49 -7.89
CA ILE A 29 -4.48 8.72 -7.02
C ILE A 29 -5.75 9.06 -7.83
N ALA A 30 -5.60 9.74 -8.96
CA ALA A 30 -6.71 10.11 -9.84
C ALA A 30 -7.52 8.90 -10.31
N ASP A 31 -6.89 7.73 -10.46
CA ASP A 31 -7.55 6.49 -10.89
C ASP A 31 -8.55 5.95 -9.86
N TYR A 32 -8.47 6.41 -8.61
CA TYR A 32 -9.29 5.91 -7.50
C TYR A 32 -10.39 6.88 -7.07
N LEU A 33 -10.41 8.10 -7.58
CA LEU A 33 -11.42 9.10 -7.19
C LEU A 33 -12.82 8.67 -7.65
N GLY A 34 -13.80 8.74 -6.74
CA GLY A 34 -15.17 8.30 -6.98
C GLY A 34 -15.37 6.79 -6.91
N MET A 35 -14.30 5.98 -6.85
CA MET A 35 -14.43 4.54 -6.65
C MET A 35 -14.83 4.21 -5.22
N THR A 36 -15.53 3.09 -5.04
CA THR A 36 -15.83 2.56 -3.71
C THR A 36 -14.53 2.20 -2.98
N VAL A 37 -14.48 2.44 -1.67
CA VAL A 37 -13.33 2.10 -0.84
C VAL A 37 -12.98 0.61 -0.95
N GLY A 38 -14.00 -0.26 -1.04
CA GLY A 38 -13.80 -1.71 -1.21
C GLY A 38 -13.05 -2.08 -2.49
N ASP A 39 -13.40 -1.46 -3.62
CA ASP A 39 -12.73 -1.74 -4.89
C ASP A 39 -11.30 -1.18 -4.92
N VAL A 40 -11.10 -0.01 -4.33
CA VAL A 40 -9.76 0.59 -4.22
C VAL A 40 -8.84 -0.28 -3.35
N ILE A 41 -9.33 -0.78 -2.21
CA ILE A 41 -8.58 -1.70 -1.35
C ILE A 41 -8.18 -2.95 -2.14
N ARG A 42 -9.12 -3.62 -2.82
CA ARG A 42 -8.84 -4.82 -3.62
C ARG A 42 -7.79 -4.56 -4.71
N ASN A 43 -7.88 -3.41 -5.38
CA ASN A 43 -6.93 -3.03 -6.41
C ASN A 43 -5.52 -2.82 -5.85
N LEU A 44 -5.41 -2.17 -4.68
CA LEU A 44 -4.12 -1.95 -4.01
C LEU A 44 -3.56 -3.24 -3.40
N GLU A 45 -4.39 -4.12 -2.86
CA GLU A 45 -3.99 -5.44 -2.35
C GLU A 45 -3.35 -6.31 -3.45
N ARG A 46 -3.92 -6.31 -4.65
CA ARG A 46 -3.31 -6.97 -5.83
C ARG A 46 -1.93 -6.40 -6.19
N LYS A 47 -1.67 -5.14 -5.86
CA LYS A 47 -0.37 -4.46 -6.04
C LYS A 47 0.59 -4.68 -4.85
N GLY A 48 0.20 -5.48 -3.85
CA GLY A 48 1.00 -5.85 -2.68
C GLY A 48 0.89 -4.86 -1.52
N TYR A 49 -0.11 -4.00 -1.51
CA TYR A 49 -0.43 -3.14 -0.36
C TYR A 49 -1.26 -3.89 0.66
N ALA A 50 -1.10 -3.56 1.93
CA ALA A 50 -1.95 -4.05 3.01
C ALA A 50 -2.60 -2.86 3.72
N LEU A 51 -3.89 -2.99 4.04
CA LEU A 51 -4.59 -2.02 4.88
C LEU A 51 -3.92 -1.98 6.26
N THR A 52 -3.54 -0.78 6.70
CA THR A 52 -2.79 -0.59 7.96
C THR A 52 -3.59 0.19 8.98
N PHE A 53 -4.34 1.20 8.55
CA PHE A 53 -5.08 2.07 9.44
C PHE A 53 -6.33 2.63 8.77
N VAL A 54 -7.43 2.73 9.52
CA VAL A 54 -8.71 3.26 9.06
C VAL A 54 -9.24 4.22 10.13
N THR A 55 -9.71 5.38 9.68
CA THR A 55 -10.46 6.35 10.48
C THR A 55 -11.78 6.64 9.80
N GLU A 56 -12.56 7.54 10.38
CA GLU A 56 -13.79 8.04 9.77
C GLU A 56 -13.55 8.62 8.37
N HIS A 57 -12.44 9.36 8.18
CA HIS A 57 -12.19 10.12 6.95
C HIS A 57 -11.03 9.60 6.11
N TYR A 58 -10.18 8.74 6.65
CA TYR A 58 -8.96 8.31 5.99
C TYR A 58 -8.77 6.80 6.05
N LEU A 59 -8.31 6.22 4.94
CA LEU A 59 -7.68 4.90 4.93
C LEU A 59 -6.21 5.00 4.55
N VAL A 60 -5.38 4.18 5.19
CA VAL A 60 -3.94 4.11 4.96
C VAL A 60 -3.56 2.68 4.62
N LEU A 61 -2.93 2.50 3.46
CA LEU A 61 -2.37 1.24 3.05
C LEU A 61 -0.85 1.35 2.92
N GLN A 62 -0.15 0.29 3.31
CA GLN A 62 1.29 0.22 3.21
C GLN A 62 1.71 -1.00 2.40
N LYS A 63 2.63 -0.77 1.48
CA LYS A 63 3.39 -1.83 0.82
C LYS A 63 4.74 -1.90 1.51
N GLN A 64 4.98 -3.01 2.20
CA GLN A 64 6.30 -3.24 2.79
C GLN A 64 7.33 -3.16 1.67
N ALA A 65 8.38 -2.36 1.88
CA ALA A 65 9.55 -2.46 1.02
C ALA A 65 9.99 -3.92 1.11
N ARG A 66 9.99 -4.61 -0.03
CA ARG A 66 10.49 -5.98 -0.14
C ARG A 66 11.93 -5.90 0.33
N ARG A 67 12.21 -6.15 1.61
CA ARG A 67 13.59 -6.27 2.12
C ARG A 67 14.21 -7.29 1.20
N GLU A 68 15.16 -6.85 0.37
CA GLU A 68 15.94 -7.74 -0.47
C GLU A 68 16.43 -8.84 0.47
N ARG A 69 15.92 -10.06 0.31
CA ARG A 69 16.45 -11.24 1.00
C ARG A 69 17.83 -11.57 0.40
N LYS A 70 18.76 -10.61 0.36
CA LYS A 70 20.19 -10.83 0.08
C LYS A 70 20.94 -11.05 1.40
N ALA A 71 20.45 -11.99 2.21
CA ALA A 71 21.12 -12.35 3.47
C ALA A 71 21.11 -13.87 3.75
N ARG A 72 20.89 -14.72 2.72
CA ARG A 72 20.96 -16.19 2.89
C ARG A 72 21.91 -16.90 1.93
N TYR A 73 22.79 -16.16 1.26
CA TYR A 73 23.89 -16.73 0.46
C TYR A 73 25.24 -16.04 0.74
N ALA A 74 25.42 -15.45 1.92
CA ALA A 74 26.77 -15.25 2.42
C ALA A 74 27.31 -16.64 2.78
N LYS A 75 27.98 -17.29 1.82
CA LYS A 75 28.83 -18.45 2.11
C LYS A 75 29.76 -18.04 3.25
N PRO A 76 29.91 -18.84 4.32
CA PRO A 76 30.89 -18.52 5.34
C PRO A 76 32.26 -18.50 4.66
N THR A 77 32.93 -17.35 4.69
CA THR A 77 34.32 -17.24 4.28
C THR A 77 35.14 -18.10 5.22
N LEU A 78 35.50 -19.32 4.78
CA LEU A 78 36.52 -20.11 5.44
C LEU A 78 37.83 -19.37 5.22
N PHE A 79 38.34 -18.72 6.26
CA PHE A 79 39.72 -18.23 6.26
C PHE A 79 40.65 -19.45 6.11
N PRO A 80 41.62 -19.44 5.18
CA PRO A 80 42.65 -20.46 5.18
C PRO A 80 43.55 -20.22 6.40
N MET A 81 43.59 -21.17 7.34
CA MET A 81 44.67 -21.22 8.32
C MET A 81 45.92 -21.75 7.61
N SER A 82 46.91 -20.88 7.50
CA SER A 82 48.32 -21.16 7.23
C SER A 82 48.96 -21.98 8.34
#